data_AF-A0A9P8PQ03-F1
#
_entry.id   AF-A0A9P8PQ03-F1
#
_cell.length_a   1.000
_cell.length_b   1.000
_cell.length_c   1.000
_cell.angle_alpha   90.00
_cell.angle_beta   90.00
_cell.angle_gamma   90.00
#
_symmetry.space_group_name_H-M   'P 1'
#
loop_
_entity.id
_entity.type
_entity.pdbx_description
1 polymer ?
#
loop_
_entity_poly.entity_id
_entity_poly.type
_entity_poly.pdbx_seq_one_letter_code
_entity_poly.pdbx_strand_id
1 'polypeptide(L)'
;MWFSDRPRPQQRLANDLGELFLIIPLQNYSNFCKGFWSVISKEWSGIDHHRLDKFLLLVRRAIFNQLKKLNQENWDDKLVKKFLQVLAEIPLSGDQRIPNGIPFHLIDIYADELERLMFSELEEDEEDGDQEDLAKQRQEIIDETPLKDLIGPFEKLSQSALNRTLRDKIKEDLLHDPRLVAWGVKKSANEENEDKEKGEEIEEEEAESEDEWKGFD
;
A
#
# COMPACT_ATOMS: atom_id res chain seq x y z
N MET A 1 -5.67 -24.25 -4.27
CA MET A 1 -4.33 -23.95 -3.70
C MET A 1 -3.83 -25.01 -2.72
N TRP A 2 -4.63 -25.41 -1.72
CA TRP A 2 -4.24 -26.35 -0.65
C TRP A 2 -3.59 -27.66 -1.13
N PHE A 3 -4.17 -28.32 -2.14
CA PHE A 3 -3.68 -29.60 -2.70
C PHE A 3 -2.66 -29.46 -3.84
N SER A 4 -2.21 -28.24 -4.16
CA SER A 4 -1.14 -28.05 -5.14
C SER A 4 0.19 -28.28 -4.44
N ASP A 5 0.85 -29.41 -4.70
CA ASP A 5 2.03 -29.86 -3.95
C ASP A 5 3.35 -29.74 -4.74
N ARG A 6 3.28 -29.43 -6.04
CA ARG A 6 4.47 -29.21 -6.87
C ARG A 6 4.71 -27.71 -7.07
N PRO A 7 5.96 -27.21 -7.01
CA PRO A 7 6.25 -25.78 -7.09
C PRO A 7 5.70 -25.08 -8.33
N ARG A 8 5.94 -25.62 -9.54
CA ARG A 8 5.46 -25.01 -10.79
C ARG A 8 3.93 -24.94 -10.86
N PRO A 9 3.17 -26.02 -10.56
CA PRO A 9 1.72 -25.94 -10.42
C PRO A 9 1.23 -24.95 -9.35
N GLN A 10 1.93 -24.78 -8.23
CA GLN A 10 1.57 -23.79 -7.21
C GLN A 10 1.69 -22.36 -7.76
N GLN A 11 2.81 -22.06 -8.43
CA GLN A 11 3.05 -20.74 -9.02
C GLN A 11 2.00 -20.41 -10.10
N ARG A 12 1.74 -21.35 -11.01
CA ARG A 12 0.68 -21.16 -12.03
C ARG A 12 -0.67 -20.95 -11.39
N LEU A 13 -1.07 -21.79 -10.44
CA LEU A 13 -2.36 -21.65 -9.77
C LEU A 13 -2.47 -20.33 -8.99
N ALA A 14 -1.39 -19.84 -8.38
CA ALA A 14 -1.37 -18.54 -7.73
C ALA A 14 -1.55 -17.38 -8.73
N ASN A 15 -0.91 -17.48 -9.91
CA ASN A 15 -1.11 -16.52 -11.00
C ASN A 15 -2.56 -16.57 -11.50
N ASP A 16 -3.07 -17.76 -11.87
CA ASP A 16 -4.44 -17.95 -12.38
C ASP A 16 -5.48 -17.38 -11.39
N LEU A 17 -5.31 -17.64 -10.09
CA LEU A 17 -6.20 -17.10 -9.05
C LEU A 17 -6.08 -15.59 -8.86
N GLY A 18 -4.88 -15.03 -9.02
CA GLY A 18 -4.67 -13.58 -8.99
C GLY A 18 -5.30 -12.89 -10.20
N GLU A 19 -5.18 -13.47 -11.40
CA GLU A 19 -5.75 -12.91 -12.63
C GLU A 19 -7.28 -12.87 -12.62
N LEU A 20 -7.94 -13.64 -11.75
CA LEU A 20 -9.38 -13.52 -11.54
C LEU A 20 -9.80 -12.09 -11.18
N PHE A 21 -8.98 -11.32 -10.44
CA PHE A 21 -9.29 -9.94 -10.09
C PHE A 21 -9.40 -9.02 -11.32
N LEU A 22 -8.76 -9.37 -12.43
CA LEU A 22 -8.77 -8.57 -13.66
C LEU A 22 -10.07 -8.77 -14.48
N ILE A 23 -10.66 -9.96 -14.40
CA ILE A 23 -11.81 -10.35 -15.22
C ILE A 23 -13.17 -10.19 -14.52
N ILE A 24 -13.18 -9.98 -13.20
CA ILE A 24 -14.43 -9.81 -12.46
C ILE A 24 -15.10 -8.48 -12.86
N PRO A 25 -16.42 -8.47 -13.12
CA PRO A 25 -17.14 -7.24 -13.44
C PRO A 25 -17.03 -6.20 -12.32
N LEU A 26 -16.86 -4.92 -12.69
CA LEU A 26 -16.63 -3.82 -11.74
C LEU A 26 -17.67 -3.73 -10.61
N GLN A 27 -18.94 -3.99 -10.91
CA GLN A 27 -20.02 -3.99 -9.92
C GLN A 27 -19.80 -5.01 -8.79
N ASN A 28 -19.05 -6.09 -9.06
CA ASN A 28 -18.78 -7.17 -8.12
C ASN A 28 -17.35 -7.11 -7.56
N TYR A 29 -16.49 -6.24 -8.09
CA TYR A 29 -15.07 -6.19 -7.76
C TYR A 29 -14.80 -6.02 -6.26
N SER A 30 -15.42 -5.02 -5.63
CA SER A 30 -15.24 -4.78 -4.19
C SER A 30 -15.71 -5.96 -3.32
N ASN A 31 -16.82 -6.62 -3.71
CA ASN A 31 -17.31 -7.80 -3.01
C ASN A 31 -16.37 -9.00 -3.17
N PHE A 32 -15.75 -9.14 -4.35
CA PHE A 32 -14.77 -10.18 -4.63
C PHE A 32 -13.48 -9.97 -3.81
N CYS A 33 -12.95 -8.74 -3.77
CA CYS A 33 -11.83 -8.38 -2.89
C CYS A 33 -12.15 -8.65 -1.41
N LYS A 34 -13.33 -8.22 -0.95
CA LYS A 34 -13.80 -8.45 0.43
C LYS A 34 -13.89 -9.95 0.74
N GLY A 35 -14.42 -10.74 -0.19
CA GLY A 35 -14.52 -12.19 -0.06
C GLY A 35 -13.16 -12.85 0.05
N PHE A 36 -12.21 -12.47 -0.80
CA PHE A 36 -10.83 -12.98 -0.74
C PHE A 36 -10.19 -12.72 0.62
N TRP A 37 -10.18 -11.47 1.07
CA TRP A 37 -9.56 -11.11 2.35
C TRP A 37 -10.27 -11.78 3.53
N SER A 38 -11.60 -11.86 3.51
CA SER A 38 -12.36 -12.56 4.56
C SER A 38 -11.99 -14.04 4.67
N VAL A 39 -11.83 -14.73 3.53
CA VAL A 39 -11.46 -16.15 3.50
C VAL A 39 -10.01 -16.34 3.94
N ILE A 40 -9.08 -15.53 3.43
CA ILE A 40 -7.67 -15.58 3.82
C ILE A 40 -7.52 -15.34 5.32
N SER A 41 -8.14 -14.30 5.87
CA SER A 41 -8.09 -13.98 7.30
C SER A 41 -8.66 -15.09 8.18
N LYS A 42 -9.77 -15.71 7.76
CA LYS A 42 -10.40 -16.80 8.52
C LYS A 42 -9.54 -18.07 8.55
N GLU A 43 -8.94 -18.44 7.42
CA GLU A 43 -8.23 -19.72 7.28
C GLU A 43 -6.75 -19.63 7.66
N TRP A 44 -6.17 -18.43 7.79
CA TRP A 44 -4.72 -18.22 7.96
C TRP A 44 -4.09 -19.03 9.09
N SER A 45 -4.69 -19.02 10.28
CA SER A 45 -4.18 -19.75 11.44
C SER A 45 -4.24 -21.27 11.29
N GLY A 46 -5.04 -21.78 10.34
CA GLY A 46 -5.12 -23.20 10.01
C GLY A 46 -4.09 -23.67 8.98
N ILE A 47 -3.33 -22.75 8.37
CA ILE A 47 -2.29 -23.07 7.40
C ILE A 47 -1.05 -23.52 8.16
N ASP A 48 -0.64 -24.77 7.99
CA ASP A 48 0.61 -25.27 8.55
C ASP A 48 1.83 -24.73 7.81
N HIS A 49 2.98 -24.78 8.48
CA HIS A 49 4.23 -24.20 7.97
C HIS A 49 4.67 -24.73 6.59
N HIS A 50 4.40 -26.01 6.25
CA HIS A 50 4.77 -26.56 4.93
C HIS A 50 3.91 -26.00 3.79
N ARG A 51 2.76 -25.39 4.11
CA ARG A 51 1.83 -24.80 3.13
C ARG A 51 1.91 -23.28 3.12
N LEU A 52 2.57 -22.64 4.09
CA LEU A 52 2.55 -21.19 4.24
C LEU A 52 3.07 -20.47 2.99
N ASP A 53 4.22 -20.87 2.46
CA ASP A 53 4.89 -20.21 1.32
C ASP A 53 3.98 -20.03 0.09
N LYS A 54 3.20 -21.06 -0.24
CA LYS A 54 2.31 -21.00 -1.41
C LYS A 54 1.11 -20.07 -1.15
N PHE A 55 0.65 -19.93 0.09
CA PHE A 55 -0.37 -18.95 0.44
C PHE A 55 0.18 -17.52 0.54
N LEU A 56 1.42 -17.34 1.00
CA LEU A 56 2.13 -16.06 0.90
C LEU A 56 2.26 -15.61 -0.56
N LEU A 57 2.64 -16.53 -1.46
CA LEU A 57 2.68 -16.26 -2.90
C LEU A 57 1.28 -15.92 -3.45
N LEU A 58 0.23 -16.63 -3.04
CA LEU A 58 -1.14 -16.30 -3.46
C LEU A 58 -1.55 -14.90 -3.02
N VAL A 59 -1.26 -14.49 -1.78
CA VAL A 59 -1.53 -13.14 -1.29
C VAL A 59 -0.78 -12.11 -2.13
N ARG A 60 0.50 -12.36 -2.44
CA ARG A 60 1.32 -11.51 -3.31
C ARG A 60 0.71 -11.35 -4.71
N ARG A 61 0.26 -12.45 -5.34
CA ARG A 61 -0.42 -12.38 -6.65
C ARG A 61 -1.79 -11.71 -6.60
N ALA A 62 -2.52 -11.87 -5.50
CA ALA A 62 -3.81 -11.24 -5.31
C ALA A 62 -3.67 -9.72 -5.17
N ILE A 63 -2.78 -9.22 -4.30
CA ILE A 63 -2.62 -7.77 -4.11
C ILE A 63 -2.11 -7.08 -5.38
N PHE A 64 -1.16 -7.69 -6.08
CA PHE A 64 -0.67 -7.17 -7.36
C PHE A 64 -1.80 -7.03 -8.39
N ASN A 65 -2.61 -8.08 -8.58
CA ASN A 65 -3.71 -8.02 -9.56
C ASN A 65 -4.86 -7.10 -9.10
N GLN A 66 -5.06 -6.93 -7.80
CA GLN A 66 -5.99 -5.94 -7.27
C GLN A 66 -5.53 -4.52 -7.62
N LEU A 67 -4.26 -4.18 -7.40
CA LEU A 67 -3.69 -2.88 -7.79
C LEU A 67 -3.68 -2.70 -9.31
N LYS A 68 -3.30 -3.74 -10.06
CA LYS A 68 -3.34 -3.74 -11.54
C LYS A 68 -4.74 -3.48 -12.08
N LYS A 69 -5.77 -4.02 -11.44
CA LYS A 69 -7.16 -3.73 -11.84
C LYS A 69 -7.50 -2.26 -11.65
N LEU A 70 -7.07 -1.63 -10.55
CA LEU A 70 -7.29 -0.19 -10.32
C LEU A 70 -6.57 0.65 -11.37
N ASN A 71 -5.32 0.29 -11.69
CA ASN A 71 -4.55 0.95 -12.74
C ASN A 71 -5.24 0.85 -14.12
N GLN A 72 -5.74 -0.32 -14.50
CA GLN A 72 -6.49 -0.54 -15.76
C GLN A 72 -7.78 0.29 -15.85
N GLU A 73 -8.34 0.67 -14.70
CA GLU A 73 -9.53 1.53 -14.62
C GLU A 73 -9.14 3.00 -14.36
N ASN A 74 -7.90 3.38 -14.70
CA ASN A 74 -7.33 4.73 -14.58
C ASN A 74 -7.51 5.32 -13.18
N TRP A 75 -7.28 4.49 -12.16
CA TRP A 75 -7.37 4.90 -10.76
C TRP A 75 -8.71 5.54 -10.38
N ASP A 76 -9.84 5.06 -10.92
CA ASP A 76 -11.18 5.58 -10.59
C ASP A 76 -11.36 5.76 -9.07
N ASP A 77 -11.57 7.01 -8.66
CA ASP A 77 -11.68 7.45 -7.27
C ASP A 77 -12.60 6.57 -6.41
N LYS A 78 -13.77 6.20 -6.96
CA LYS A 78 -14.78 5.43 -6.23
C LYS A 78 -14.31 3.99 -6.05
N LEU A 79 -13.70 3.42 -7.08
CA LEU A 79 -13.15 2.07 -7.05
C LEU A 79 -11.96 1.98 -6.07
N VAL A 80 -11.02 2.93 -6.14
CA VAL A 80 -9.87 3.04 -5.25
C VAL A 80 -10.35 3.18 -3.79
N LYS A 81 -11.27 4.11 -3.50
CA LYS A 81 -11.81 4.29 -2.13
C LYS A 81 -12.48 3.03 -1.59
N LYS A 82 -13.28 2.33 -2.41
CA LYS A 82 -13.91 1.05 -1.99
C LYS A 82 -12.88 -0.04 -1.75
N PHE A 83 -11.84 -0.12 -2.58
CA PHE A 83 -10.74 -1.07 -2.40
C PHE A 83 -9.97 -0.79 -1.10
N LEU A 84 -9.58 0.45 -0.86
CA LEU A 84 -8.87 0.86 0.35
C LEU A 84 -9.72 0.65 1.61
N GLN A 85 -11.03 0.86 1.52
CA GLN A 85 -11.96 0.52 2.59
C GLN A 85 -11.91 -0.97 2.92
N VAL A 86 -11.88 -1.86 1.91
CA VAL A 86 -11.75 -3.31 2.15
C VAL A 86 -10.44 -3.66 2.84
N LEU A 87 -9.32 -3.05 2.43
CA LEU A 87 -8.02 -3.28 3.08
C LEU A 87 -8.06 -2.81 4.54
N ALA A 88 -8.57 -1.61 4.80
CA ALA A 88 -8.69 -1.05 6.15
C ALA A 88 -9.69 -1.83 7.04
N GLU A 89 -10.75 -2.42 6.47
CA GLU A 89 -11.74 -3.20 7.22
C GLU A 89 -11.24 -4.60 7.59
N ILE A 90 -10.35 -5.21 6.80
CA ILE A 90 -9.98 -6.61 6.96
C ILE A 90 -8.47 -6.75 7.24
N PRO A 91 -7.57 -6.86 6.23
CA PRO A 91 -6.18 -7.22 6.49
C PRO A 91 -5.41 -6.15 7.28
N LEU A 92 -5.82 -4.89 7.18
CA LEU A 92 -5.18 -3.74 7.84
C LEU A 92 -6.08 -3.11 8.92
N SER A 93 -7.02 -3.87 9.49
CA SER A 93 -7.95 -3.36 10.51
C SER A 93 -7.32 -3.15 11.89
N GLY A 94 -6.22 -3.84 12.18
CA GLY A 94 -5.64 -3.87 13.54
C GLY A 94 -6.46 -4.66 14.56
N ASP A 95 -7.57 -5.30 14.15
CA ASP A 95 -8.36 -6.19 15.01
C ASP A 95 -7.55 -7.44 15.34
N GLN A 96 -7.52 -7.84 16.61
CA GLN A 96 -6.82 -9.04 17.09
C GLN A 96 -7.35 -10.34 16.49
N ARG A 97 -8.56 -10.32 15.91
CA ARG A 97 -9.13 -11.44 15.14
C ARG A 97 -8.42 -11.67 13.81
N ILE A 98 -7.67 -10.69 13.30
CA ILE A 98 -6.90 -10.81 12.07
C ILE A 98 -5.49 -11.31 12.43
N PRO A 99 -5.08 -12.49 11.93
CA PRO A 99 -3.76 -13.03 12.25
C PRO A 99 -2.64 -12.13 11.74
N ASN A 100 -1.71 -11.75 12.63
CA ASN A 100 -0.61 -10.79 12.34
C ASN A 100 0.23 -11.14 11.11
N GLY A 101 0.31 -12.43 10.73
CA GLY A 101 1.06 -12.85 9.54
C GLY A 101 0.55 -12.22 8.24
N ILE A 102 -0.73 -11.82 8.18
CA ILE A 102 -1.31 -11.16 7.00
C ILE A 102 -0.80 -9.71 6.86
N PRO A 103 -1.03 -8.80 7.83
CA PRO A 103 -0.52 -7.44 7.71
C PRO A 103 1.01 -7.40 7.64
N PHE A 104 1.72 -8.29 8.35
CA PHE A 104 3.19 -8.39 8.23
C PHE A 104 3.63 -8.72 6.81
N HIS A 105 3.03 -9.75 6.20
CA HIS A 105 3.35 -10.10 4.82
C HIS A 105 2.94 -8.99 3.84
N LEU A 106 1.83 -8.28 4.07
CA LEU A 106 1.47 -7.13 3.24
C LEU A 106 2.54 -6.04 3.32
N ILE A 107 2.99 -5.68 4.52
CA ILE A 107 4.07 -4.69 4.72
C ILE A 107 5.32 -5.11 3.95
N ASP A 108 5.68 -6.39 4.02
CA ASP A 108 6.89 -6.93 3.37
C ASP A 108 6.86 -6.85 1.84
N ILE A 109 5.69 -6.77 1.21
CA ILE A 109 5.55 -6.90 -0.25
C ILE A 109 4.92 -5.70 -0.94
N TYR A 110 4.33 -4.76 -0.20
CA TYR A 110 3.46 -3.75 -0.81
C TYR A 110 4.24 -2.79 -1.72
N ALA A 111 5.38 -2.28 -1.25
CA ALA A 111 6.24 -1.41 -2.05
C ALA A 111 6.79 -2.15 -3.28
N ASP A 112 7.22 -3.40 -3.14
CA ASP A 112 7.70 -4.22 -4.27
C ASP A 112 6.62 -4.42 -5.35
N GLU A 113 5.37 -4.70 -4.95
CA GLU A 113 4.30 -4.90 -5.95
C GLU A 113 3.82 -3.58 -6.56
N LEU A 114 3.94 -2.43 -5.87
CA LEU A 114 3.72 -1.11 -6.46
C LEU A 114 4.82 -0.76 -7.47
N GLU A 115 6.08 -0.96 -7.10
CA GLU A 115 7.23 -0.74 -7.99
C GLU A 115 7.10 -1.58 -9.26
N ARG A 116 6.80 -2.87 -9.09
CA ARG A 116 6.55 -3.78 -10.21
C ARG A 116 5.38 -3.32 -11.08
N LEU A 117 4.30 -2.84 -10.48
CA LEU A 117 3.15 -2.35 -11.25
C LEU A 117 3.51 -1.11 -12.08
N MET A 118 4.27 -0.19 -11.50
CA MET A 118 4.62 1.08 -12.13
C MET A 118 5.72 0.95 -13.19
N PHE A 119 6.74 0.12 -12.95
CA PHE A 119 7.96 0.18 -13.75
C PHE A 119 8.34 -1.10 -14.47
N SER A 120 7.60 -2.21 -14.34
CA SER A 120 7.99 -3.47 -15.01
C SER A 120 8.07 -3.36 -16.52
N GLU A 121 7.20 -2.57 -17.16
CA GLU A 121 7.26 -2.35 -18.62
C GLU A 121 8.47 -1.46 -18.99
N LEU A 122 8.81 -0.47 -18.17
CA LEU A 122 9.97 0.40 -18.40
C LEU A 122 11.31 -0.34 -18.23
N GLU A 123 11.39 -1.27 -17.28
CA GLU A 123 12.58 -2.10 -17.05
C GLU A 123 12.90 -3.00 -18.25
N GLU A 124 11.89 -3.43 -19.01
CA GLU A 124 12.08 -4.21 -20.24
C GLU A 124 12.68 -3.34 -21.38
N ASP A 125 12.46 -2.03 -21.34
CA ASP A 125 12.92 -1.06 -22.35
C ASP A 125 14.27 -0.38 -22.00
N GLU A 126 14.85 -0.66 -20.82
CA GLU A 126 16.10 -0.04 -20.33
C GLU A 126 17.34 -0.37 -21.19
N GLU A 127 17.33 -1.48 -21.94
CA GLU A 127 18.50 -1.90 -22.73
C GLU A 127 18.74 -1.03 -23.99
N ASP A 128 17.70 -0.41 -24.54
CA ASP A 128 17.75 0.37 -25.79
C ASP A 128 17.20 1.81 -25.67
N GLY A 129 16.67 2.20 -24.50
CA GLY A 129 16.00 3.49 -24.27
C GLY A 129 16.92 4.66 -23.88
N ASP A 130 16.50 5.89 -24.20
CA ASP A 130 17.15 7.11 -23.73
C ASP A 130 16.87 7.32 -22.22
N GLN A 131 17.93 7.50 -21.43
CA GLN A 131 17.81 7.63 -19.97
C GLN A 131 16.98 8.84 -19.53
N GLU A 132 17.01 9.95 -20.27
CA GLU A 132 16.23 11.14 -19.97
C GLU A 132 14.73 10.90 -20.23
N ASP A 133 14.40 10.18 -21.31
CA ASP A 133 13.02 9.84 -21.64
C ASP A 133 12.45 8.80 -20.66
N LEU A 134 13.24 7.79 -20.28
CA LEU A 134 12.84 6.82 -19.24
C LEU A 134 12.60 7.49 -17.89
N ALA A 135 13.42 8.49 -17.52
CA ALA A 135 13.22 9.25 -16.29
C ALA A 135 11.92 10.07 -16.30
N LYS A 136 11.58 10.68 -17.44
CA LYS A 136 10.30 11.40 -17.62
C LYS A 136 9.12 10.46 -17.50
N GLN A 137 9.16 9.31 -18.18
CA GLN A 137 8.11 8.29 -18.11
C GLN A 137 7.93 7.76 -16.68
N ARG A 138 9.03 7.50 -15.96
CA ARG A 138 8.97 7.12 -14.54
C ARG A 138 8.25 8.18 -13.71
N GLN A 139 8.54 9.46 -13.92
CA GLN A 139 7.88 10.55 -13.20
C GLN A 139 6.39 10.66 -13.55
N GLU A 140 6.03 10.55 -14.83
CA GLU A 140 4.63 10.57 -15.27
C GLU A 140 3.80 9.44 -14.61
N ILE A 141 4.34 8.22 -14.55
CA ILE A 141 3.66 7.08 -13.90
C ILE A 141 3.48 7.33 -12.39
N ILE A 142 4.49 7.92 -11.73
CA ILE A 142 4.40 8.28 -10.31
C ILE A 142 3.30 9.32 -10.09
N ASP A 143 3.24 10.36 -10.94
CA ASP A 143 2.27 11.45 -10.82
C ASP A 143 0.82 10.98 -11.08
N GLU A 144 0.62 10.01 -11.98
CA GLU A 144 -0.69 9.42 -12.27
C GLU A 144 -1.16 8.43 -11.19
N THR A 145 -0.23 7.84 -10.44
CA THR A 145 -0.56 6.83 -9.42
C THR A 145 -0.94 7.52 -8.10
N PRO A 146 -2.11 7.21 -7.48
CA PRO A 146 -2.55 7.83 -6.23
C PRO A 146 -1.82 7.25 -5.01
N LEU A 147 -0.50 7.31 -4.98
CA LEU A 147 0.35 6.62 -4.01
C LEU A 147 0.05 7.02 -2.56
N LYS A 148 -0.23 8.31 -2.30
CA LYS A 148 -0.59 8.79 -0.96
C LYS A 148 -1.85 8.11 -0.43
N ASP A 149 -2.87 7.93 -1.27
CA ASP A 149 -4.08 7.22 -0.90
C ASP A 149 -3.81 5.72 -0.67
N LEU A 150 -2.98 5.12 -1.53
CA LEU A 150 -2.62 3.69 -1.44
C LEU A 150 -1.81 3.35 -0.19
N ILE A 151 -0.99 4.28 0.31
CA ILE A 151 -0.20 4.14 1.55
C ILE A 151 -1.03 4.51 2.80
N GLY A 152 -2.05 5.37 2.66
CA GLY A 152 -2.86 5.89 3.76
C GLY A 152 -3.42 4.86 4.76
N PRO A 153 -3.91 3.67 4.37
CA PRO A 153 -4.33 2.64 5.32
C PRO A 153 -3.20 2.17 6.25
N PHE A 154 -1.96 2.05 5.74
CA PHE A 154 -0.80 1.66 6.54
C PHE A 154 -0.42 2.77 7.52
N GLU A 155 -0.42 4.03 7.10
CA GLU A 155 -0.17 5.17 7.98
C GLU A 155 -1.15 5.22 9.15
N LYS A 156 -2.45 5.13 8.86
CA LYS A 156 -3.50 5.09 9.88
C LYS A 156 -3.31 3.93 10.86
N LEU A 157 -2.97 2.74 10.35
CA LEU A 157 -2.72 1.57 11.17
C LEU A 157 -1.46 1.73 12.03
N SER A 158 -0.41 2.36 11.51
CA SER A 158 0.84 2.62 12.24
C SER A 158 0.66 3.53 13.46
N GLN A 159 -0.41 4.33 13.48
CA GLN A 159 -0.76 5.23 14.57
C GLN A 159 -1.77 4.60 15.54
N SER A 160 -2.76 3.88 15.00
CA SER A 160 -3.93 3.41 15.77
C SER A 160 -3.89 1.95 16.22
N ALA A 161 -3.04 1.09 15.62
CA ALA A 161 -3.01 -0.33 15.97
C ALA A 161 -2.67 -0.54 17.44
N LEU A 162 -3.31 -1.48 18.13
CA LEU A 162 -2.96 -1.83 19.52
C LEU A 162 -1.60 -2.55 19.60
N ASN A 163 -1.30 -3.38 18.60
CA ASN A 163 -0.06 -4.16 18.53
C ASN A 163 1.14 -3.25 18.21
N ARG A 164 2.04 -3.08 19.19
CA ARG A 164 3.25 -2.25 19.03
C ARG A 164 4.17 -2.77 17.92
N THR A 165 4.43 -4.07 17.87
CA THR A 165 5.30 -4.67 16.85
C THR A 165 4.78 -4.41 15.45
N LEU A 166 3.45 -4.40 15.27
CA LEU A 166 2.84 -4.03 13.99
C LEU A 166 3.06 -2.57 13.64
N ARG A 167 2.90 -1.65 14.60
CA ARG A 167 3.19 -0.23 14.35
C ARG A 167 4.64 -0.01 13.97
N ASP A 168 5.56 -0.62 14.72
CA ASP A 168 7.00 -0.48 14.52
C ASP A 168 7.40 -1.04 13.15
N LYS A 169 6.92 -2.23 12.78
CA LYS A 169 7.15 -2.83 11.46
C LYS A 169 6.63 -1.97 10.30
N ILE A 170 5.43 -1.40 10.40
CA ILE A 170 4.91 -0.51 9.35
C ILE A 170 5.82 0.70 9.17
N LYS A 171 6.26 1.31 10.28
CA LYS A 171 7.13 2.49 10.25
C LYS A 171 8.47 2.18 9.63
N GLU A 172 9.13 1.12 10.11
CA GLU A 172 10.50 0.78 9.74
C GLU A 172 10.60 0.19 8.33
N ASP A 173 9.70 -0.72 7.96
CA ASP A 173 9.86 -1.52 6.74
C ASP A 173 9.12 -0.94 5.53
N LEU A 174 8.04 -0.18 5.75
CA LEU A 174 7.26 0.42 4.66
C LEU A 174 7.37 1.95 4.65
N LEU A 175 7.04 2.63 5.75
CA LEU A 175 6.97 4.10 5.75
C LEU A 175 8.33 4.78 5.75
N HIS A 176 9.42 4.07 6.04
CA HIS A 176 10.80 4.53 5.89
C HIS A 176 11.48 3.94 4.65
N ASP A 177 10.75 3.21 3.80
CA ASP A 177 11.31 2.70 2.55
C ASP A 177 11.74 3.90 1.67
N PRO A 178 13.02 3.96 1.24
CA PRO A 178 13.53 5.08 0.47
C PRO A 178 12.79 5.29 -0.86
N ARG A 179 12.18 4.23 -1.41
CA ARG A 179 11.36 4.31 -2.63
C ARG A 179 10.16 5.23 -2.44
N LEU A 180 9.52 5.25 -1.27
CA LEU A 180 8.37 6.13 -1.03
C LEU A 180 8.74 7.62 -1.04
N VAL A 181 9.96 7.97 -0.62
CA VAL A 181 10.49 9.33 -0.75
C VAL A 181 10.77 9.65 -2.22
N ALA A 182 11.39 8.72 -2.96
CA ALA A 182 11.63 8.87 -4.39
C ALA A 182 10.33 9.02 -5.20
N TRP A 183 9.23 8.40 -4.77
CA TRP A 183 7.92 8.51 -5.40
C TRP A 183 7.07 9.69 -4.88
N GLY A 184 7.64 10.59 -4.08
CA GLY A 184 6.93 11.80 -3.61
C GLY A 184 5.77 11.54 -2.64
N VAL A 185 5.70 10.36 -2.04
CA VAL A 185 4.68 10.02 -1.03
C VAL A 185 4.95 10.76 0.27
N LYS A 186 6.23 10.74 0.69
CA LYS A 186 6.73 11.50 1.83
C LYS A 186 7.66 12.61 1.38
N LYS A 187 7.60 13.72 2.11
CA LYS A 187 8.59 14.78 2.03
C LYS A 187 9.94 14.26 2.55
N SER A 188 11.03 14.77 2.00
CA SER A 188 12.36 14.46 2.54
C SER A 188 12.45 14.92 4.00
N ALA A 189 13.28 14.28 4.84
CA ALA A 189 13.47 14.70 6.23
C ALA A 189 13.90 16.17 6.38
N ASN A 190 14.53 16.76 5.35
CA ASN A 190 14.82 18.19 5.30
C ASN A 190 13.55 19.06 5.12
N GLU A 191 12.61 18.61 4.29
CA GLU A 191 11.37 19.35 4.00
C GLU A 191 10.36 19.23 5.15
N GLU A 192 10.35 18.11 5.88
CA GLU A 192 9.55 17.96 7.11
C GLU A 192 10.06 18.86 8.25
N ASN A 193 11.36 19.19 8.29
CA ASN A 193 11.91 20.13 9.26
C ASN A 193 11.59 21.58 8.88
N GLU A 194 11.65 21.94 7.60
CA GLU A 194 11.25 23.29 7.13
C GLU A 194 9.76 23.59 7.38
N ASP A 195 8.87 22.60 7.25
CA ASP A 195 7.45 22.79 7.56
C ASP A 195 7.19 22.90 9.07
N LYS A 196 7.99 22.24 9.90
CA LYS A 196 7.91 22.37 11.36
C LYS A 196 8.43 23.72 11.83
N GLU A 197 9.57 24.17 11.30
CA GLU A 197 10.12 25.50 11.61
C GLU A 197 9.14 26.61 11.17
N LYS A 198 8.50 26.48 10.00
CA LYS A 198 7.46 27.43 9.58
C LYS A 198 6.19 27.38 10.42
N GLY A 199 5.82 26.20 10.92
CA GLY A 199 4.69 26.05 11.84
C GLY A 199 4.96 26.70 13.20
N GLU A 200 6.17 26.53 13.73
CA GLU A 200 6.61 27.16 14.98
C GLU A 200 6.74 28.69 14.85
N GLU A 201 7.25 29.20 13.71
CA GLU A 201 7.29 30.66 13.44
C GLU A 201 5.88 31.28 13.38
N ILE A 202 4.90 30.59 12.78
CA ILE A 202 3.51 31.08 12.71
C ILE A 202 2.85 31.06 14.09
N GLU A 203 3.09 30.03 14.92
CA GLU A 203 2.56 29.98 16.29
C GLU A 203 3.19 31.05 17.20
N GLU A 204 4.47 31.38 17.02
CA GLU A 204 5.13 32.48 17.74
C GLU A 204 4.59 33.86 17.31
N GLU A 205 4.37 34.10 16.01
CA GLU A 205 3.76 35.34 15.51
C GLU A 205 2.31 35.53 15.98
N GLU A 206 1.51 34.45 16.02
CA GLU A 206 0.14 34.51 16.55
C GLU A 206 0.13 34.80 18.05
N ALA A 207 1.04 34.20 18.83
CA ALA A 207 1.16 34.44 20.27
C ALA A 207 1.61 35.87 20.61
N GLU A 208 2.51 36.48 19.82
CA GLU A 208 2.90 37.89 20.02
C GLU A 208 1.76 38.87 19.66
N SER A 209 0.88 38.50 18.72
CA SER A 209 -0.25 39.34 18.31
C SER A 209 -1.40 39.38 19.33
N GLU A 210 -1.60 38.32 20.12
CA GLU A 210 -2.65 38.25 21.14
C GLU A 210 -2.33 39.06 22.41
N ASP A 211 -1.04 39.31 22.70
CA ASP A 211 -0.61 40.06 23.89
C ASP A 211 -0.66 41.60 23.74
N GLU A 212 -0.85 42.13 22.51
CA GLU A 212 -0.83 43.57 22.25
C GLU A 212 -2.19 44.29 22.37
N TRP A 213 -3.29 43.55 22.60
CA TRP A 213 -4.63 44.15 22.75
C TRP A 213 -5.07 44.32 24.22
N LYS A 214 -4.46 45.30 24.91
CA LYS A 214 -5.02 45.83 26.17
C LYS A 214 -5.93 47.02 25.87
N GLY A 215 -7.23 46.77 25.99
CA GLY A 215 -8.32 47.72 25.75
C GLY A 215 -8.16 49.06 26.46
N PHE A 216 -8.63 50.10 25.78
CA PHE A 216 -8.85 51.42 26.36
C PHE A 216 -10.13 51.39 27.19
N ASP A 217 -10.01 51.71 28.47
CA ASP A 217 -11.05 52.31 29.32
C ASP A 217 -10.44 53.48 30.10
#